data_AF-A0A251RT25-F1
#
_entry.id   AF-A0A251RT25-F1
#
_cell.length_a   1.000
_cell.length_b   1.000
_cell.length_c   1.000
_cell.angle_alpha   90.00
_cell.angle_beta   90.00
_cell.angle_gamma   90.00
#
_symmetry.space_group_name_H-M   'P 1'
#
loop_
_entity.id
_entity.type
_entity.pdbx_description
1 polymer ?
#
loop_
_entity_poly.entity_id
_entity_poly.type
_entity_poly.pdbx_seq_one_letter_code
_entity_poly.pdbx_strand_id
1 'polypeptide(L)'
;MGEDILEFEAAKKEFAAEREAFNSEKKGLLWRVADSEDKLAKEKQFNANRQKDWEAAYEISNRDLKSARDEVVKLKAEKAKDSQEYERLAVAHKEKEAESQARIAALEKTVEEQSTQNKALKLLAKDLGADCKWLLARGIPLIVDRLVKSDELAKYMFELGGAAYDNGRKDGYGEGKVAPLAKDKDYQFELYKVDCIANYTAKRQEYEFLEFVIIKAIKKLIRKGIAVETLKKVLEDTDAETGAAGPSHQV
;
A
#
# COMPACT_ATOMS: atom_id res chain seq x y z
N MET A 1 -87.94 -24.16 -120.28
CA MET A 1 -88.56 -23.26 -119.28
C MET A 1 -88.72 -23.88 -117.90
N GLY A 2 -88.66 -25.22 -117.71
CA GLY A 2 -88.76 -25.85 -116.39
C GLY A 2 -87.43 -26.15 -115.69
N GLU A 3 -86.36 -26.44 -116.45
CA GLU A 3 -85.04 -26.77 -115.91
C GLU A 3 -84.29 -25.53 -115.37
N ASP A 4 -84.34 -24.40 -116.08
CA ASP A 4 -83.72 -23.13 -115.64
C ASP A 4 -84.26 -22.60 -114.29
N ILE A 5 -85.51 -22.94 -113.94
CA ILE A 5 -86.14 -22.52 -112.66
C ILE A 5 -85.59 -23.36 -111.50
N LEU A 6 -85.38 -24.67 -111.70
CA LEU A 6 -84.83 -25.56 -110.69
C LEU A 6 -83.35 -25.27 -110.43
N GLU A 7 -82.58 -24.93 -111.46
CA GLU A 7 -81.18 -24.51 -111.33
C GLU A 7 -81.05 -23.18 -110.57
N PHE A 8 -81.94 -22.21 -110.84
CA PHE A 8 -81.98 -20.95 -110.10
C PHE A 8 -82.34 -21.13 -108.61
N GLU A 9 -83.29 -22.01 -108.30
CA GLU A 9 -83.65 -22.33 -106.92
C GLU A 9 -82.55 -23.09 -106.17
N ALA A 10 -81.82 -23.98 -106.86
CA ALA A 10 -80.64 -24.67 -106.31
C ALA A 10 -79.51 -23.66 -106.00
N ALA A 11 -79.17 -22.78 -106.94
CA ALA A 11 -78.16 -21.75 -106.76
C ALA A 11 -78.50 -20.78 -105.62
N LYS A 12 -79.79 -20.45 -105.44
CA LYS A 12 -80.25 -19.61 -104.32
C LYS A 12 -80.08 -20.29 -102.96
N LYS A 13 -80.32 -21.60 -102.87
CA LYS A 13 -80.09 -22.38 -101.64
C LYS A 13 -78.60 -22.53 -101.33
N GLU A 14 -77.79 -22.77 -102.35
CA GLU A 14 -76.33 -22.86 -102.21
C GLU A 14 -75.73 -21.52 -101.74
N PHE A 15 -76.14 -20.41 -102.34
CA PHE A 15 -75.73 -19.08 -101.90
C PHE A 15 -76.18 -18.75 -100.46
N ALA A 16 -77.37 -19.19 -100.05
CA ALA A 16 -77.83 -19.03 -98.67
C ALA A 16 -76.97 -19.86 -97.69
N ALA A 17 -76.62 -21.09 -98.06
CA ALA A 17 -75.74 -21.96 -97.27
C ALA A 17 -74.31 -21.40 -97.17
N GLU A 18 -73.75 -20.89 -98.28
CA GLU A 18 -72.44 -20.21 -98.28
C GLU A 18 -72.46 -18.96 -97.41
N ARG A 19 -73.54 -18.17 -97.47
CA ARG A 19 -73.70 -16.98 -96.65
C ARG A 19 -73.82 -17.32 -95.17
N GLU A 20 -74.48 -18.41 -94.81
CA GLU A 20 -74.55 -18.91 -93.43
C GLU A 20 -73.19 -19.44 -92.96
N ALA A 21 -72.49 -20.21 -93.79
CA ALA A 21 -71.15 -20.70 -93.52
C ALA A 21 -70.17 -19.53 -93.28
N PHE A 22 -70.17 -18.54 -94.18
CA PHE A 22 -69.36 -17.32 -94.05
C PHE A 22 -69.69 -16.53 -92.77
N ASN A 23 -70.97 -16.38 -92.43
CA ASN A 23 -71.38 -15.70 -91.20
C ASN A 23 -70.95 -16.47 -89.94
N SER A 24 -71.00 -17.79 -89.97
CA SER A 24 -70.55 -18.64 -88.85
C SER A 24 -69.03 -18.56 -88.67
N GLU A 25 -68.27 -18.57 -89.76
CA GLU A 25 -66.81 -18.42 -89.76
C GLU A 25 -66.41 -17.03 -89.28
N LYS A 26 -67.07 -15.98 -89.76
CA LYS A 26 -66.86 -14.60 -89.31
C LYS A 26 -67.09 -14.46 -87.80
N LYS A 27 -68.16 -15.05 -87.26
CA LYS A 27 -68.42 -15.08 -85.81
C LYS A 27 -67.33 -15.84 -85.06
N GLY A 28 -66.89 -16.99 -85.58
CA GLY A 28 -65.80 -17.78 -84.99
C GLY A 28 -64.45 -17.06 -85.00
N LEU A 29 -64.15 -16.28 -86.03
CA LEU A 29 -62.97 -15.43 -86.10
C LEU A 29 -63.05 -14.27 -85.10
N LEU A 30 -64.18 -13.56 -85.04
CA LEU A 30 -64.39 -12.48 -84.07
C LEU A 30 -64.25 -12.98 -82.63
N TRP A 31 -64.77 -14.17 -82.32
CA TRP A 31 -64.62 -14.78 -81.00
C TRP A 31 -63.16 -15.12 -80.69
N ARG A 32 -62.41 -15.70 -81.64
CA ARG A 32 -60.98 -16.01 -81.45
C ARG A 32 -60.14 -14.74 -81.25
N VAL A 33 -60.45 -13.67 -81.98
CA VAL A 33 -59.79 -12.37 -81.80
C VAL A 33 -60.08 -11.84 -80.40
N ALA A 34 -61.35 -11.79 -79.98
CA ALA A 34 -61.72 -11.31 -78.64
C ALA A 34 -61.10 -12.13 -77.51
N ASP A 35 -61.07 -13.47 -77.62
CA ASP A 35 -60.40 -14.36 -76.64
C ASP A 35 -58.88 -14.12 -76.60
N SER A 36 -58.24 -13.91 -77.76
CA SER A 36 -56.82 -13.59 -77.81
C SER A 36 -56.49 -12.20 -77.24
N GLU A 37 -57.37 -11.21 -77.43
CA GLU A 37 -57.24 -9.87 -76.87
C GLU A 37 -57.41 -9.90 -75.34
N ASP A 38 -58.37 -10.66 -74.82
CA ASP A 38 -58.56 -10.85 -73.37
C ASP A 38 -57.36 -11.56 -72.74
N LYS A 39 -56.83 -12.62 -73.38
CA LYS A 39 -55.60 -13.29 -72.92
C LYS A 39 -54.40 -12.33 -72.92
N LEU A 40 -54.23 -11.56 -73.99
CA LEU A 40 -53.15 -10.57 -74.06
C LEU A 40 -53.30 -9.48 -73.00
N ALA A 41 -54.52 -9.03 -72.71
CA ALA A 41 -54.79 -8.05 -71.66
C ALA A 41 -54.44 -8.60 -70.28
N LYS A 42 -54.83 -9.86 -69.99
CA LYS A 42 -54.48 -10.56 -68.74
C LYS A 42 -52.97 -10.75 -68.58
N GLU A 43 -52.27 -11.15 -69.63
CA GLU A 43 -50.81 -11.28 -69.61
C GLU A 43 -50.10 -9.95 -69.39
N LYS A 44 -50.56 -8.88 -70.06
CA LYS A 44 -50.04 -7.52 -69.85
C LYS A 44 -50.23 -7.08 -68.40
N GLN A 45 -51.40 -7.32 -67.82
CA GLN A 45 -51.68 -6.98 -66.43
C GLN A 45 -50.82 -7.80 -65.46
N PHE A 46 -50.69 -9.11 -65.70
CA PHE A 46 -49.83 -9.98 -64.89
C PHE A 46 -48.37 -9.52 -64.92
N ASN A 47 -47.83 -9.22 -66.10
CA ASN A 47 -46.47 -8.73 -66.25
C ASN A 47 -46.26 -7.36 -65.59
N ALA A 48 -47.23 -6.45 -65.71
CA ALA A 48 -47.17 -5.15 -65.05
C ALA A 48 -47.17 -5.26 -63.52
N ASN A 49 -47.99 -6.15 -62.95
CA ASN A 49 -48.00 -6.41 -61.52
C ASN A 49 -46.68 -7.03 -61.06
N ARG A 50 -46.18 -8.02 -61.79
CA ARG A 50 -44.89 -8.65 -61.49
C ARG A 50 -43.75 -7.63 -61.52
N GLN A 51 -43.74 -6.72 -62.49
CA GLN A 51 -42.75 -5.65 -62.54
C GLN A 51 -42.82 -4.75 -61.30
N LYS A 52 -44.01 -4.34 -60.88
CA LYS A 52 -44.20 -3.53 -59.66
C LYS A 52 -43.72 -4.27 -58.41
N ASP A 53 -43.99 -5.56 -58.30
CA ASP A 53 -43.54 -6.38 -57.16
C ASP A 53 -42.01 -6.45 -57.11
N TRP A 54 -41.35 -6.60 -58.28
CA TRP A 54 -39.89 -6.57 -58.38
C TRP A 54 -39.30 -5.22 -58.01
N GLU A 55 -39.90 -4.12 -58.49
CA GLU A 55 -39.47 -2.75 -58.17
C GLU A 55 -39.61 -2.48 -56.65
N ALA A 56 -40.73 -2.87 -56.05
CA ALA A 56 -40.94 -2.75 -54.61
C ALA A 56 -39.94 -3.58 -53.80
N ALA A 57 -39.69 -4.83 -54.19
CA ALA A 57 -38.69 -5.68 -53.54
C ALA A 57 -37.27 -5.09 -53.65
N TYR A 58 -36.94 -4.52 -54.80
CA TYR A 58 -35.66 -3.84 -55.02
C TYR A 58 -35.51 -2.60 -54.16
N GLU A 59 -36.56 -1.77 -54.04
CA GLU A 59 -36.55 -0.59 -53.18
C GLU A 59 -36.37 -0.94 -51.69
N ILE A 60 -37.07 -1.97 -51.22
CA ILE A 60 -36.93 -2.48 -49.84
C ILE A 60 -35.49 -2.95 -49.61
N SER A 61 -34.98 -3.82 -50.49
CA SER A 61 -33.61 -4.34 -50.37
C SER A 61 -32.56 -3.23 -50.39
N ASN A 62 -32.73 -2.21 -51.24
CA ASN A 62 -31.81 -1.08 -51.30
C ASN A 62 -31.87 -0.21 -50.03
N ARG A 63 -33.07 -0.04 -49.44
CA ARG A 63 -33.23 0.66 -48.15
C ARG A 63 -32.53 -0.11 -47.03
N ASP A 64 -32.70 -1.42 -46.98
CA ASP A 64 -32.09 -2.27 -45.95
C ASP A 64 -30.56 -2.29 -46.08
N LEU A 65 -30.03 -2.38 -47.31
CA LEU A 65 -28.59 -2.30 -47.56
C LEU A 65 -27.99 -0.95 -47.17
N LYS A 66 -28.71 0.16 -47.39
CA LYS A 66 -28.29 1.48 -46.92
C LYS A 66 -28.27 1.53 -45.39
N SER A 67 -29.34 1.07 -44.74
CA SER A 67 -29.41 1.02 -43.27
C SER A 67 -28.26 0.18 -42.68
N ALA A 68 -28.01 -1.01 -43.23
CA ALA A 68 -26.93 -1.87 -42.79
C ALA A 68 -25.55 -1.24 -43.01
N ARG A 69 -25.35 -0.52 -44.12
CA ARG A 69 -24.12 0.24 -44.38
C ARG A 69 -23.90 1.31 -43.31
N ASP A 70 -24.94 2.09 -42.99
CA ASP A 70 -24.86 3.18 -42.01
C ASP A 70 -24.55 2.63 -40.61
N GLU A 71 -25.16 1.49 -40.24
CA GLU A 71 -24.87 0.79 -39.00
C GLU A 71 -23.42 0.28 -38.95
N VAL A 72 -22.90 -0.29 -40.03
CA VAL A 72 -21.48 -0.69 -40.13
C VAL A 72 -20.54 0.50 -39.97
N VAL A 73 -20.87 1.66 -40.55
CA VAL A 73 -20.07 2.89 -40.39
C VAL A 73 -20.07 3.34 -38.94
N LYS A 74 -21.23 3.33 -38.27
CA LYS A 74 -21.36 3.68 -36.86
C LYS A 74 -20.54 2.75 -35.97
N LEU A 75 -20.67 1.43 -36.15
CA LEU A 75 -19.92 0.42 -35.40
C LEU A 75 -18.41 0.54 -35.62
N LYS A 76 -17.96 0.89 -36.84
CA LYS A 76 -16.54 1.15 -37.11
C LYS A 76 -16.03 2.38 -36.34
N ALA A 77 -16.84 3.43 -36.22
CA ALA A 77 -16.48 4.62 -35.46
C ALA A 77 -16.42 4.34 -33.95
N GLU A 78 -17.37 3.56 -33.42
CA GLU A 78 -17.36 3.11 -32.02
C GLU A 78 -16.13 2.24 -31.73
N LYS A 79 -15.85 1.24 -32.57
CA LYS A 79 -14.65 0.41 -32.45
C LYS A 79 -13.36 1.23 -32.43
N ALA A 80 -13.27 2.29 -33.24
CA ALA A 80 -12.11 3.18 -33.25
C ALA A 80 -11.97 3.97 -31.95
N LYS A 81 -13.08 4.42 -31.35
CA LYS A 81 -13.07 5.09 -30.03
C LYS A 81 -12.63 4.14 -28.93
N ASP A 82 -13.21 2.95 -28.88
CA ASP A 82 -12.86 1.94 -27.89
C ASP A 82 -11.37 1.58 -27.98
N SER A 83 -10.84 1.39 -29.20
CA SER A 83 -9.42 1.12 -29.42
C SER A 83 -8.52 2.24 -28.85
N GLN A 84 -8.90 3.51 -29.04
CA GLN A 84 -8.15 4.63 -28.47
C GLN A 84 -8.23 4.67 -26.94
N GLU A 85 -9.38 4.33 -26.36
CA GLU A 85 -9.52 4.22 -24.90
C GLU A 85 -8.68 3.10 -24.32
N TYR A 86 -8.65 1.92 -24.97
CA TYR A 86 -7.77 0.81 -24.60
C TYR A 86 -6.30 1.21 -24.65
N GLU A 87 -5.86 1.90 -25.70
CA GLU A 87 -4.48 2.39 -25.80
C GLU A 87 -4.13 3.38 -24.68
N ARG A 88 -5.03 4.32 -24.37
CA ARG A 88 -4.84 5.26 -23.25
C ARG A 88 -4.76 4.55 -21.90
N LEU A 89 -5.65 3.59 -21.65
CA LEU A 89 -5.63 2.79 -20.41
C LEU A 89 -4.37 1.94 -20.31
N ALA A 90 -3.90 1.37 -21.41
CA ALA A 90 -2.67 0.59 -21.45
C ALA A 90 -1.43 1.44 -21.12
N VAL A 91 -1.36 2.68 -21.62
CA VAL A 91 -0.28 3.62 -21.27
C VAL A 91 -0.35 4.01 -19.80
N ALA A 92 -1.52 4.40 -19.31
CA ALA A 92 -1.70 4.76 -17.90
C ALA A 92 -1.36 3.58 -16.94
N HIS A 93 -1.70 2.35 -17.34
CA HIS A 93 -1.32 1.16 -16.58
C HIS A 93 0.19 0.98 -16.51
N LYS A 94 0.89 1.09 -17.65
CA LYS A 94 2.35 0.98 -17.72
C LYS A 94 3.05 2.05 -16.87
N GLU A 95 2.55 3.28 -16.88
CA GLU A 95 3.09 4.37 -16.05
C GLU A 95 2.92 4.05 -14.55
N LYS A 96 1.74 3.57 -14.15
CA LYS A 96 1.47 3.19 -12.76
C LYS A 96 2.28 1.97 -12.31
N GLU A 97 2.50 1.01 -13.20
CA GLU A 97 3.40 -0.13 -12.94
C GLU A 97 4.84 0.34 -12.73
N ALA A 98 5.35 1.23 -13.59
CA ALA A 98 6.69 1.81 -13.44
C ALA A 98 6.84 2.59 -12.13
N GLU A 99 5.84 3.38 -11.74
CA GLU A 99 5.82 4.10 -10.47
C GLU A 99 5.84 3.13 -9.27
N SER A 100 5.04 2.06 -9.35
CA SER A 100 4.98 1.04 -8.30
C SER A 100 6.30 0.29 -8.16
N GLN A 101 6.94 -0.06 -9.28
CA GLN A 101 8.28 -0.68 -9.30
C GLN A 101 9.34 0.25 -8.70
N ALA A 102 9.31 1.54 -9.03
CA ALA A 102 10.23 2.52 -8.46
C ALA A 102 10.05 2.67 -6.93
N ARG A 103 8.80 2.65 -6.44
CA ARG A 103 8.50 2.66 -4.99
C ARG A 103 9.01 1.41 -4.28
N ILE A 104 8.82 0.24 -4.89
CA ILE A 104 9.32 -1.04 -4.34
C ILE A 104 10.85 -0.97 -4.21
N ALA A 105 11.56 -0.58 -5.27
CA ALA A 105 13.02 -0.48 -5.25
C ALA A 105 13.53 0.53 -4.19
N ALA A 106 12.84 1.65 -4.01
CA ALA A 106 13.17 2.62 -2.97
C ALA A 106 12.99 2.02 -1.55
N LEU A 107 11.89 1.30 -1.31
CA LEU A 107 11.63 0.64 -0.04
C LEU A 107 12.63 -0.48 0.25
N GLU A 108 12.99 -1.30 -0.74
CA GLU A 108 14.01 -2.33 -0.60
C GLU A 108 15.35 -1.75 -0.19
N LYS A 109 15.75 -0.62 -0.79
CA LYS A 109 16.98 0.09 -0.39
C LYS A 109 16.91 0.57 1.06
N THR A 110 15.78 1.16 1.48
CA THR A 110 15.59 1.60 2.87
C THR A 110 15.64 0.42 3.86
N VAL A 111 15.05 -0.73 3.50
CA VAL A 111 15.09 -1.94 4.33
C VAL A 111 16.52 -2.45 4.50
N GLU A 112 17.33 -2.45 3.44
CA GLU A 112 18.73 -2.87 3.51
C GLU A 112 19.56 -1.91 4.39
N GLU A 113 19.36 -0.60 4.23
CA GLU A 113 19.98 0.42 5.09
C GLU A 113 19.60 0.24 6.57
N GLN A 114 18.33 0.00 6.88
CA GLN A 114 17.88 -0.26 8.25
C GLN A 114 18.41 -1.59 8.79
N SER A 115 18.52 -2.63 7.96
CA SER A 115 19.10 -3.93 8.33
C SER A 115 20.56 -3.79 8.74
N THR A 116 21.35 -3.02 7.97
CA THR A 116 22.75 -2.74 8.30
C THR A 116 22.89 -1.90 9.57
N GLN A 117 22.08 -0.84 9.73
CA GLN A 117 22.04 -0.04 10.95
C GLN A 117 21.67 -0.87 12.19
N ASN A 118 20.67 -1.76 12.08
CA ASN A 118 20.27 -2.64 13.17
C ASN A 118 21.38 -3.63 13.56
N LYS A 119 22.14 -4.16 12.59
CA LYS A 119 23.31 -5.00 12.87
C LYS A 119 24.38 -4.21 13.63
N ALA A 120 24.66 -2.97 13.21
CA ALA A 120 25.61 -2.10 13.89
C ALA A 120 25.18 -1.77 15.34
N LEU A 121 23.90 -1.43 15.55
CA LEU A 121 23.34 -1.18 16.88
C LEU A 121 23.40 -2.43 17.78
N LYS A 122 23.15 -3.63 17.23
CA LYS A 122 23.29 -4.88 17.99
C LYS A 122 24.73 -5.13 18.46
N LEU A 123 25.72 -4.82 17.63
CA LEU A 123 27.13 -4.94 18.03
C LEU A 123 27.48 -3.92 19.12
N LEU A 124 27.07 -2.66 18.95
CA LEU A 124 27.27 -1.62 19.96
C LEU A 124 26.61 -1.97 21.30
N ALA A 125 25.40 -2.54 21.28
CA ALA A 125 24.71 -2.98 22.48
C ALA A 125 25.46 -4.11 23.20
N LYS A 126 26.04 -5.06 22.44
CA LYS A 126 26.88 -6.13 23.01
C LYS A 126 28.15 -5.58 23.66
N ASP A 127 28.87 -4.70 22.96
CA ASP A 127 30.09 -4.09 23.48
C ASP A 127 29.79 -3.28 24.75
N LEU A 128 28.71 -2.51 24.75
CA LEU A 128 28.27 -1.76 25.92
C LEU A 128 27.90 -2.68 27.09
N GLY A 129 27.18 -3.77 26.82
CA GLY A 129 26.85 -4.76 27.84
C GLY A 129 28.10 -5.37 28.47
N ALA A 130 29.15 -5.62 27.68
CA ALA A 130 30.44 -6.10 28.17
C ALA A 130 31.14 -5.03 29.04
N ASP A 131 31.19 -3.78 28.59
CA ASP A 131 31.77 -2.66 29.35
C ASP A 131 31.05 -2.45 30.70
N CYS A 132 29.72 -2.48 30.71
CA CYS A 132 28.91 -2.36 31.93
C CYS A 132 29.17 -3.52 32.88
N LYS A 133 29.20 -4.77 32.39
CA LYS A 133 29.55 -5.95 33.22
C LYS A 133 30.94 -5.82 33.83
N TRP A 134 31.93 -5.36 33.06
CA TRP A 134 33.28 -5.13 33.57
C TRP A 134 33.32 -4.05 34.66
N LEU A 135 32.63 -2.92 34.44
CA LEU A 135 32.53 -1.84 35.43
C LEU A 135 31.90 -2.34 36.74
N LEU A 136 30.78 -3.07 36.66
CA LEU A 136 30.09 -3.60 37.84
C LEU A 136 30.93 -4.66 38.58
N ALA A 137 31.53 -5.59 37.84
CA ALA A 137 32.27 -6.71 38.44
C ALA A 137 33.67 -6.35 38.94
N ARG A 138 34.31 -5.32 38.35
CA ARG A 138 35.72 -5.01 38.60
C ARG A 138 35.93 -3.55 39.02
N GLY A 139 35.35 -2.62 38.26
CA GLY A 139 35.52 -1.18 38.49
C GLY A 139 34.98 -0.73 39.84
N ILE A 140 33.71 -1.05 40.12
CA ILE A 140 33.04 -0.66 41.37
C ILE A 140 33.74 -1.31 42.59
N PRO A 141 34.02 -2.62 42.64
CA PRO A 141 34.75 -3.21 43.75
C PRO A 141 36.13 -2.59 43.98
N LEU A 142 36.88 -2.21 42.93
CA LEU A 142 38.17 -1.54 43.09
C LEU A 142 38.03 -0.13 43.68
N ILE A 143 36.99 0.61 43.29
CA ILE A 143 36.67 1.92 43.87
C ILE A 143 36.27 1.77 45.34
N VAL A 144 35.40 0.80 45.65
CA VAL A 144 34.96 0.50 47.01
C VAL A 144 36.13 0.02 47.87
N ASP A 145 36.98 -0.87 47.38
CA ASP A 145 38.15 -1.38 48.10
C ASP A 145 39.17 -0.26 48.37
N ARG A 146 39.40 0.65 47.41
CA ARG A 146 40.21 1.86 47.64
C ARG A 146 39.58 2.81 48.65
N LEU A 147 38.26 2.97 48.65
CA LEU A 147 37.56 3.81 49.63
C LEU A 147 37.66 3.20 51.03
N VAL A 148 37.44 1.89 51.17
CA VAL A 148 37.48 1.17 52.45
C VAL A 148 38.91 1.06 53.01
N LYS A 149 39.92 0.89 52.14
CA LYS A 149 41.34 0.85 52.50
C LYS A 149 42.03 2.22 52.45
N SER A 150 41.29 3.30 52.25
CA SER A 150 41.86 4.63 52.30
C SER A 150 42.20 4.95 53.75
N ASP A 151 43.48 4.90 54.09
CA ASP A 151 44.00 5.34 55.38
C ASP A 151 43.61 6.80 55.67
N GLU A 152 43.38 7.62 54.63
CA GLU A 152 42.90 8.99 54.77
C GLU A 152 41.41 9.06 55.13
N LEU A 153 40.56 8.19 54.57
CA LEU A 153 39.14 8.13 54.94
C LEU A 153 38.97 7.49 56.33
N ALA A 154 39.76 6.46 56.63
CA ALA A 154 39.83 5.85 57.94
C ALA A 154 40.38 6.82 58.98
N LYS A 155 41.45 7.59 58.68
CA LYS A 155 41.92 8.70 59.54
C LYS A 155 40.86 9.77 59.68
N TYR A 156 40.19 10.20 58.62
CA TYR A 156 39.13 11.20 58.71
C TYR A 156 37.97 10.73 59.61
N MET A 157 37.51 9.48 59.48
CA MET A 157 36.49 8.88 60.34
C MET A 157 36.98 8.69 61.79
N PHE A 158 38.25 8.32 61.98
CA PHE A 158 38.87 8.12 63.29
C PHE A 158 39.17 9.46 63.99
N GLU A 159 39.56 10.51 63.25
CA GLU A 159 39.76 11.87 63.74
C GLU A 159 38.41 12.55 64.04
N LEU A 160 37.36 12.28 63.26
CA LEU A 160 35.97 12.66 63.60
C LEU A 160 35.49 11.99 64.91
N GLY A 161 35.84 10.73 65.14
CA GLY A 161 35.53 10.00 66.37
C GLY A 161 36.44 10.37 67.56
N GLY A 162 37.71 10.65 67.30
CA GLY A 162 38.76 10.96 68.27
C GLY A 162 38.70 12.41 68.75
N ALA A 163 38.44 13.37 67.86
CA ALA A 163 38.16 14.76 68.25
C ALA A 163 36.90 14.87 69.12
N ALA A 164 35.95 13.93 69.00
CA ALA A 164 34.82 13.82 69.91
C ALA A 164 35.23 13.23 71.29
N TYR A 165 36.23 12.36 71.34
CA TYR A 165 36.69 11.67 72.56
C TYR A 165 37.70 12.50 73.37
N ASP A 166 38.68 13.14 72.71
CA ASP A 166 39.78 13.89 73.33
C ASP A 166 39.36 15.26 73.89
N ASN A 167 38.22 15.79 73.43
CA ASN A 167 37.56 16.97 74.02
C ASN A 167 36.68 16.61 75.24
N GLY A 168 36.96 15.51 75.94
CA GLY A 168 36.37 15.20 77.24
C GLY A 168 34.96 14.59 77.22
N ARG A 169 34.41 14.21 76.05
CA ARG A 169 33.05 13.63 75.98
C ARG A 169 33.05 12.11 76.08
N LYS A 170 33.41 11.57 77.25
CA LYS A 170 32.92 10.23 77.62
C LYS A 170 31.40 10.25 77.90
N ASP A 171 30.88 11.41 78.33
CA ASP A 171 29.46 11.61 78.70
C ASP A 171 28.73 12.69 77.87
N GLY A 172 29.37 13.24 76.83
CA GLY A 172 28.90 14.45 76.14
C GLY A 172 27.71 14.29 75.18
N TYR A 173 27.02 13.15 75.19
CA TYR A 173 25.66 13.05 74.64
C TYR A 173 24.61 13.60 75.63
N GLY A 174 24.93 13.62 76.94
CA GLY A 174 24.06 14.19 77.99
C GLY A 174 24.15 15.71 78.10
N GLU A 175 25.36 16.28 78.00
CA GLU A 175 25.59 17.72 78.22
C GLU A 175 25.30 18.59 76.98
N GLY A 176 25.29 18.01 75.78
CA GLY A 176 24.88 18.71 74.55
C GLY A 176 23.40 19.15 74.55
N LYS A 177 22.57 18.62 75.46
CA LYS A 177 21.20 19.08 75.68
C LYS A 177 21.10 20.38 76.50
N VAL A 178 22.16 20.80 77.19
CA VAL A 178 22.09 21.91 78.16
C VAL A 178 22.65 23.22 77.58
N ALA A 179 23.54 23.16 76.59
CA ALA A 179 24.10 24.35 75.94
C ALA A 179 23.09 25.28 75.21
N PRO A 180 21.99 24.80 74.59
CA PRO A 180 21.02 25.71 73.97
C PRO A 180 20.26 26.58 74.98
N LEU A 181 20.25 26.18 76.26
CA LEU A 181 19.55 26.91 77.34
C LEU A 181 20.38 28.09 77.88
N ALA A 182 21.70 28.08 77.68
CA ALA A 182 22.61 29.10 78.25
C ALA A 182 22.96 30.25 77.27
N LYS A 183 22.58 30.17 75.99
CA LYS A 183 22.91 31.16 74.93
C LYS A 183 24.40 31.49 74.76
N ASP A 184 25.31 30.76 75.39
CA ASP A 184 26.74 30.95 75.14
C ASP A 184 27.18 30.19 73.89
N LYS A 185 27.89 30.90 73.01
CA LYS A 185 28.52 30.30 71.83
C LYS A 185 29.77 29.56 72.30
N ASP A 186 29.67 28.24 72.30
CA ASP A 186 30.82 27.38 72.56
C ASP A 186 31.83 27.56 71.42
N TYR A 187 32.83 28.41 71.65
CA TYR A 187 33.86 28.79 70.67
C TYR A 187 34.62 27.57 70.14
N GLN A 188 34.75 26.51 70.94
CA GLN A 188 35.38 25.26 70.54
C GLN A 188 34.54 24.50 69.51
N PHE A 189 33.21 24.52 69.64
CA PHE A 189 32.29 23.90 68.68
C PHE A 189 32.21 24.67 67.36
N GLU A 190 32.30 26.00 67.40
CA GLU A 190 32.34 26.83 66.19
C GLU A 190 33.67 26.70 65.44
N LEU A 191 34.81 26.59 66.13
CA LEU A 191 36.09 26.23 65.48
C LEU A 191 36.04 24.83 64.86
N TYR A 192 35.50 23.85 65.57
CA TYR A 192 35.32 22.49 65.05
C TYR A 192 34.43 22.43 63.80
N LYS A 193 33.36 23.23 63.75
CA LYS A 193 32.53 23.38 62.54
C LYS A 193 33.32 23.97 61.39
N VAL A 194 34.09 25.05 61.61
CA VAL A 194 34.86 25.72 60.55
C VAL A 194 35.93 24.79 59.98
N ASP A 195 36.65 24.05 60.82
CA ASP A 195 37.67 23.07 60.38
C ASP A 195 37.03 21.87 59.67
N CYS A 196 35.88 21.38 60.16
CA CYS A 196 35.11 20.35 59.45
C CYS A 196 34.61 20.83 58.09
N ILE A 197 34.16 22.08 57.98
CA ILE A 197 33.67 22.68 56.72
C ILE A 197 34.84 22.88 55.74
N ALA A 198 36.01 23.34 56.19
CA ALA A 198 37.18 23.50 55.35
C ALA A 198 37.69 22.14 54.81
N ASN A 199 37.76 21.13 55.67
CA ASN A 199 38.16 19.78 55.27
C ASN A 199 37.13 19.08 54.38
N TYR A 200 35.83 19.28 54.66
CA TYR A 200 34.75 18.82 53.79
C TYR A 200 34.85 19.48 52.41
N THR A 201 35.17 20.77 52.33
CA THR A 201 35.32 21.51 51.06
C THR A 201 36.52 21.03 50.26
N ALA A 202 37.65 20.73 50.92
CA ALA A 202 38.83 20.17 50.26
C ALA A 202 38.57 18.75 49.70
N LYS A 203 37.91 17.87 50.48
CA LYS A 203 37.55 16.52 49.99
C LYS A 203 36.43 16.54 48.94
N ARG A 204 35.56 17.56 48.95
CA ARG A 204 34.59 17.79 47.87
C ARG A 204 35.26 18.02 46.53
N GLN A 205 36.43 18.67 46.47
CA GLN A 205 37.18 18.87 45.23
C GLN A 205 37.75 17.55 44.66
N GLU A 206 38.15 16.60 45.51
CA GLU A 206 38.56 15.27 45.06
C GLU A 206 37.36 14.43 44.55
N TYR A 207 36.21 14.52 45.22
CA TYR A 207 34.97 13.91 44.75
C TYR A 207 34.45 14.55 43.46
N GLU A 208 34.60 15.86 43.30
CA GLU A 208 34.30 16.57 42.05
C GLU A 208 35.16 16.06 40.90
N PHE A 209 36.40 15.63 41.14
CA PHE A 209 37.23 14.99 40.12
C PHE A 209 36.70 13.61 39.71
N LEU A 210 36.27 12.78 40.67
CA LEU A 210 35.61 11.50 40.41
C LEU A 210 34.27 11.67 39.71
N GLU A 211 33.46 12.63 40.14
CA GLU A 211 32.19 13.00 39.53
C GLU A 211 32.41 13.53 38.11
N PHE A 212 33.47 14.31 37.88
CA PHE A 212 33.89 14.75 36.55
C PHE A 212 34.29 13.57 35.65
N VAL A 213 35.00 12.57 36.17
CA VAL A 213 35.35 11.36 35.40
C VAL A 213 34.10 10.55 35.04
N ILE A 214 33.15 10.40 35.96
CA ILE A 214 31.87 9.72 35.74
C ILE A 214 31.02 10.49 34.72
N ILE A 215 30.86 11.81 34.88
CA ILE A 215 30.13 12.67 33.94
C ILE A 215 30.81 12.65 32.55
N LYS A 216 32.14 12.60 32.48
CA LYS A 216 32.87 12.47 31.21
C LYS A 216 32.64 11.10 30.56
N ALA A 217 32.56 10.03 31.34
CA ALA A 217 32.17 8.70 30.85
C ALA A 217 30.72 8.69 30.34
N ILE A 218 29.77 9.28 31.07
CA ILE A 218 28.37 9.43 30.65
C ILE A 218 28.25 10.30 29.39
N LYS A 219 28.97 11.42 29.29
CA LYS A 219 29.01 12.24 28.07
C LYS A 219 29.61 11.48 26.88
N LYS A 220 30.58 10.59 27.11
CA LYS A 220 31.14 9.70 26.07
C LYS A 220 30.09 8.68 25.61
N LEU A 221 29.24 8.18 26.50
CA LEU A 221 28.12 7.30 26.18
C LEU A 221 27.03 8.02 25.37
N ILE A 222 26.66 9.25 25.76
CA ILE A 222 25.69 10.08 25.03
C ILE A 222 26.18 10.42 23.61
N ARG A 223 27.47 10.77 23.45
CA ARG A 223 28.07 11.05 22.13
C ARG A 223 28.12 9.82 21.20
N LYS A 224 28.09 8.62 21.77
CA LYS A 224 27.97 7.37 21.00
C LYS A 224 26.51 7.04 20.61
N GLY A 225 25.55 7.94 20.88
CA GLY A 225 24.15 7.79 20.51
C GLY A 225 23.36 6.83 21.41
N ILE A 226 23.89 6.48 22.58
CA ILE A 226 23.25 5.54 23.51
C ILE A 226 22.27 6.33 24.39
N ALA A 227 20.97 6.07 24.21
CA ALA A 227 19.92 6.63 25.07
C ALA A 227 20.00 6.02 26.48
N VAL A 228 19.82 6.86 27.51
CA VAL A 228 19.82 6.46 28.93
C VAL A 228 18.78 5.35 29.20
N GLU A 229 17.69 5.33 28.43
CA GLU A 229 16.64 4.31 28.49
C GLU A 229 17.11 2.91 28.05
N THR A 230 18.04 2.82 27.10
CA THR A 230 18.60 1.54 26.63
C THR A 230 19.53 0.93 27.69
N LEU A 231 20.29 1.77 28.39
CA LEU A 231 21.12 1.34 29.52
C LEU A 231 20.27 0.87 30.70
N LYS A 232 19.16 1.56 30.97
CA LYS A 232 18.22 1.19 32.04
C LYS A 232 17.59 -0.19 31.79
N LYS A 233 17.13 -0.47 30.56
CA LYS A 233 16.60 -1.80 30.20
C LYS A 233 17.62 -2.93 30.36
N VAL A 234 18.86 -2.73 29.92
CA VAL A 234 19.93 -3.75 30.02
C VAL A 234 20.32 -4.05 31.48
N LEU A 235 20.16 -3.07 32.38
CA LEU A 235 20.41 -3.24 33.82
C LEU A 235 19.20 -3.82 34.57
N GLU A 236 17.98 -3.64 34.07
CA GLU A 236 16.75 -4.22 34.66
C GLU A 236 16.54 -5.68 34.22
N ASP A 237 17.06 -6.10 33.06
CA ASP A 237 16.95 -7.48 32.55
C ASP A 237 17.90 -8.50 33.23
N THR A 238 18.57 -8.15 34.32
CA THR A 238 19.48 -9.06 35.06
C THR A 238 18.82 -9.93 36.14
N ASP A 239 17.52 -10.18 36.06
CA ASP A 239 16.83 -11.18 36.90
C ASP A 239 16.05 -12.20 36.06
N ALA A 240 16.77 -13.08 35.36
CA ALA A 240 16.28 -14.41 34.99
C ALA A 240 17.46 -15.36 34.76
N GLU A 241 17.42 -16.50 35.46
CA GLU A 241 18.30 -17.68 35.32
C GLU A 241 19.58 -17.71 36.17
N THR A 242 19.37 -17.76 37.48
CA THR A 242 20.23 -18.52 38.39
C THR A 242 19.90 -20.03 38.32
N GLY A 243 20.91 -20.83 37.99
CA GLY A 243 21.16 -22.15 38.60
C GLY A 243 20.44 -23.39 38.05
N ALA A 244 21.20 -24.27 37.38
CA ALA A 244 21.11 -25.73 37.59
C ALA A 244 22.38 -26.44 37.09
N ALA A 245 22.84 -27.40 37.87
CA ALA A 245 23.99 -28.25 37.60
C ALA A 245 23.58 -29.61 36.98
N GLY A 246 24.21 -29.98 35.85
CA GLY A 246 24.53 -31.35 35.34
C GLY A 246 23.40 -32.26 34.79
N PRO A 247 23.70 -33.40 34.09
CA PRO A 247 25.02 -33.93 33.68
C PRO A 247 25.13 -34.54 32.23
N SER A 248 26.39 -34.82 31.84
CA SER A 248 26.93 -35.91 30.99
C SER A 248 26.38 -36.29 29.60
N HIS A 249 27.30 -36.23 28.63
CA HIS A 249 27.36 -37.11 27.45
C HIS A 249 27.25 -38.60 27.81
N GLN A 250 26.43 -39.33 27.06
CA GLN A 250 26.77 -40.65 26.53
C GLN A 250 26.10 -40.85 25.16
N VAL A 251 26.78 -41.66 24.34
CA VAL A 251 26.44 -42.14 22.99
C VAL A 251 25.13 -42.90 22.99
#